data_AF-A0A0G4HLK5-F1
#
_entry.id   AF-A0A0G4HLK5-F1
#
_cell.length_a   1.000
_cell.length_b   1.000
_cell.length_c   1.000
_cell.angle_alpha   90.00
_cell.angle_beta   90.00
_cell.angle_gamma   90.00
#
_symmetry.space_group_name_H-M   'P 1'
#
loop_
_entity.id
_entity.type
_entity.pdbx_description
1 polymer ?
#
loop_
_entity_poly.entity_id
_entity_poly.type
_entity_poly.pdbx_seq_one_letter_code
_entity_poly.pdbx_strand_id
1 'polypeptide(L)'
;MAAATKDLAKELAGSFRWIRAFQKHKVKPPSKDPLSRYTNFTLQHVWEKYDCQTHLLLREAMVPAIAKNPELLDPDVDHLHLKYLSLYKAQSPAFTPK
;
A
#
# COMPACT_ATOMS: atom_id res chain seq x y z
N MET A 1 8.63 1.73 35.34
CA MET A 1 8.02 2.68 34.39
C MET A 1 8.95 3.02 33.22
N ALA A 2 10.17 3.56 33.44
CA ALA A 2 11.05 4.03 32.35
C ALA A 2 11.73 2.92 31.49
N ALA A 3 11.78 1.67 31.94
CA ALA A 3 12.33 0.55 31.17
C ALA A 3 11.32 0.03 30.12
N ALA A 4 10.08 -0.19 30.55
CA ALA A 4 8.99 -0.65 29.68
C ALA A 4 8.70 0.32 28.51
N THR A 5 8.90 1.63 28.70
CA THR A 5 8.74 2.61 27.61
C THR A 5 9.86 2.53 26.57
N LYS A 6 11.07 2.10 26.96
CA LYS A 6 12.19 1.91 26.02
C LYS A 6 12.01 0.64 25.18
N ASP A 7 11.50 -0.42 25.78
CA ASP A 7 11.22 -1.68 25.08
C ASP A 7 10.10 -1.50 24.05
N LEU A 8 9.02 -0.81 24.44
CA LEU A 8 7.92 -0.45 23.52
C LEU A 8 8.42 0.41 22.35
N ALA A 9 9.29 1.40 22.61
CA ALA A 9 9.85 2.25 21.56
C ALA A 9 10.70 1.44 20.56
N LYS A 10 11.40 0.40 21.03
CA LYS A 10 12.20 -0.49 20.20
C LYS A 10 11.33 -1.38 19.31
N GLU A 11 10.25 -1.93 19.85
CA GLU A 11 9.29 -2.73 19.08
C GLU A 11 8.57 -1.90 18.03
N LEU A 12 8.11 -0.70 18.40
CA LEU A 12 7.47 0.24 17.48
C LEU A 12 8.44 0.72 16.39
N ALA A 13 9.71 0.97 16.70
CA ALA A 13 10.71 1.25 15.68
C ALA A 13 10.96 0.05 14.75
N GLY A 14 10.80 -1.17 15.26
CA GLY A 14 10.91 -2.42 14.52
C GLY A 14 9.77 -2.65 13.53
N SER A 15 8.52 -2.31 13.89
CA SER A 15 7.35 -2.47 13.01
C SER A 15 7.46 -1.63 11.73
N PHE A 16 8.02 -0.42 11.84
CA PHE A 16 8.24 0.48 10.70
C PHE A 16 9.47 0.15 9.84
N ARG A 17 10.23 -0.90 10.16
CA ARG A 17 11.45 -1.29 9.43
C ARG A 17 11.20 -1.46 7.93
N TRP A 18 10.11 -2.13 7.57
CA TRP A 18 9.78 -2.42 6.18
C TRP A 18 9.35 -1.18 5.40
N ILE A 19 8.62 -0.26 6.03
CA ILE A 19 8.26 1.02 5.41
C ILE A 19 9.52 1.80 5.04
N ARG A 20 10.50 1.88 5.94
CA ARG A 20 11.80 2.55 5.67
C ARG A 20 12.57 1.87 4.55
N ALA A 21 12.56 0.54 4.50
CA ALA A 21 13.19 -0.21 3.42
C ALA A 21 12.56 0.11 2.05
N PHE A 22 11.23 0.14 1.96
CA PHE A 22 10.55 0.50 0.71
C PHE A 22 10.79 1.95 0.29
N GLN A 23 10.85 2.89 1.25
CA GLN A 23 11.20 4.29 0.96
C GLN A 23 12.62 4.43 0.42
N LYS A 24 13.58 3.65 0.93
CA LYS A 24 14.96 3.62 0.43
C LYS A 24 15.04 3.11 -1.02
N HIS A 25 14.17 2.18 -1.39
CA HIS A 25 14.12 1.55 -2.72
C HIS A 25 13.01 2.12 -3.62
N LYS A 26 12.61 3.38 -3.40
CA LYS A 26 11.57 4.05 -4.21
C LYS A 26 11.96 4.29 -5.68
N VAL A 27 13.26 4.19 -5.99
CA VAL A 27 13.78 4.38 -7.35
C VAL A 27 13.55 3.11 -8.18
N LYS A 28 12.88 3.26 -9.33
CA LYS A 28 12.68 2.17 -10.30
C LYS A 28 14.03 1.53 -10.62
N PRO A 29 14.20 0.20 -10.43
CA PRO A 29 15.46 -0.45 -10.78
C PRO A 29 15.73 -0.23 -12.27
N PRO A 30 16.99 0.02 -12.66
CA PRO A 30 17.33 0.19 -14.06
C PRO A 30 16.88 -1.04 -14.84
N SER A 31 16.23 -0.81 -15.97
CA SER A 31 15.86 -1.84 -16.93
C SER A 31 17.14 -2.61 -17.28
N LYS A 32 17.30 -3.83 -16.76
CA LYS A 32 18.41 -4.70 -17.15
C LYS A 32 18.35 -4.89 -18.66
N ASP A 33 19.53 -4.91 -19.29
CA ASP A 33 19.67 -5.01 -20.75
C ASP A 33 18.72 -6.06 -21.35
N PRO A 34 18.06 -5.74 -22.48
CA PRO A 34 16.96 -6.51 -23.04
C PRO A 34 17.33 -7.94 -23.49
N LEU A 35 18.60 -8.32 -23.49
CA LEU A 35 19.08 -9.59 -24.03
C LEU A 35 18.64 -10.84 -23.24
N SER A 36 18.15 -10.70 -22.00
CA SER A 36 17.88 -11.86 -21.12
C SER A 36 16.40 -12.20 -20.94
N ARG A 37 15.44 -11.38 -21.40
CA ARG A 37 14.01 -11.57 -21.07
C ARG A 37 13.14 -11.59 -22.31
N TYR A 38 12.26 -12.58 -22.39
CA TYR A 38 11.22 -12.62 -23.40
C TYR A 38 10.31 -11.40 -23.27
N THR A 39 10.06 -10.72 -24.39
CA THR A 39 9.03 -9.69 -24.49
C THR A 39 8.38 -9.75 -25.86
N ASN A 40 7.06 -9.92 -25.90
CA ASN A 40 6.25 -9.65 -27.09
C ASN A 40 5.47 -8.32 -26.93
N PHE A 41 5.96 -7.45 -26.04
CA PHE A 41 5.34 -6.20 -25.70
C PHE A 41 6.09 -5.05 -26.37
N THR A 42 5.37 -4.19 -27.10
CA THR A 42 5.92 -3.11 -27.94
C THR A 42 5.51 -1.71 -27.48
N LEU A 43 4.68 -1.61 -26.44
CA LEU A 43 4.12 -0.34 -25.94
C LEU A 43 4.84 0.14 -24.67
N GLN A 44 6.18 0.12 -24.67
CA GLN A 44 6.99 0.56 -23.52
C GLN A 44 6.65 1.98 -23.07
N HIS A 45 6.55 2.93 -24.02
CA HIS A 45 6.31 4.35 -23.72
C HIS A 45 4.97 4.62 -23.00
N VAL A 46 3.96 3.77 -23.21
CA VAL A 46 2.68 3.84 -22.49
C VAL A 46 2.84 3.18 -21.11
N TRP A 47 3.45 2.00 -21.08
CA TRP A 47 3.58 1.17 -19.89
C TRP A 47 4.43 1.81 -18.78
N GLU A 48 5.45 2.59 -19.15
CA GLU A 48 6.32 3.27 -18.20
C GLU A 48 5.58 4.19 -17.22
N LYS A 49 4.43 4.74 -17.65
CA LYS A 49 3.58 5.62 -16.84
C LYS A 49 2.64 4.86 -15.90
N TYR A 50 2.31 3.62 -16.24
CA TYR A 50 1.27 2.82 -15.59
C TYR A 50 1.81 1.50 -15.06
N ASP A 51 3.03 1.48 -14.52
CA ASP A 51 3.62 0.28 -13.92
C ASP A 51 2.81 -0.16 -12.68
N CYS A 52 1.73 -0.88 -12.94
CA CYS A 52 0.69 -1.23 -11.97
C CYS A 52 0.77 -2.71 -11.58
N GLN A 53 1.69 -3.48 -12.17
CA GLN A 53 1.81 -4.91 -11.96
C GLN A 53 2.01 -5.26 -10.48
N THR A 54 2.93 -4.57 -9.80
CA THR A 54 3.16 -4.81 -8.37
C THR A 54 1.98 -4.37 -7.51
N HIS A 55 1.29 -3.30 -7.90
CA HIS A 55 0.11 -2.81 -7.19
C HIS A 55 -1.06 -3.80 -7.26
N LEU A 56 -1.32 -4.37 -8.44
CA LEU A 56 -2.34 -5.40 -8.63
C LEU A 56 -2.00 -6.67 -7.84
N LEU A 57 -0.74 -7.11 -7.89
CA LEU A 57 -0.28 -8.26 -7.11
C LEU A 57 -0.50 -8.08 -5.61
N LEU A 58 -0.19 -6.90 -5.06
CA LEU A 58 -0.42 -6.62 -3.64
C LEU A 58 -1.91 -6.64 -3.28
N ARG A 59 -2.78 -6.15 -4.17
CA ARG A 59 -4.23 -6.24 -3.99
C ARG A 59 -4.72 -7.68 -3.99
N GLU A 60 -4.25 -8.49 -4.93
CA GLU A 60 -4.59 -9.92 -5.01
C GLU A 60 -4.13 -10.68 -3.75
N ALA A 61 -2.94 -10.37 -3.22
CA ALA A 61 -2.44 -10.94 -1.97
C ALA A 61 -3.22 -10.45 -0.73
N MET A 62 -3.80 -9.25 -0.78
CA MET A 62 -4.58 -8.67 0.30
C MET A 62 -5.96 -9.33 0.44
N VAL A 63 -6.61 -9.68 -0.67
CA VAL A 63 -7.94 -10.34 -0.68
C VAL A 63 -8.01 -11.58 0.24
N PRO A 64 -7.11 -12.58 0.15
CA PRO A 64 -7.16 -13.74 1.04
C PRO A 64 -6.81 -13.41 2.49
N ALA A 65 -6.02 -12.36 2.75
CA ALA A 65 -5.75 -11.90 4.11
C ALA A 65 -7.02 -11.31 4.74
N ILE A 66 -7.74 -10.47 4.00
CA ILE A 66 -9.03 -9.88 4.41
C ILE A 66 -10.08 -10.97 4.63
N ALA A 67 -10.14 -11.96 3.74
CA ALA A 67 -11.10 -13.07 3.85
C ALA A 67 -10.93 -13.87 5.16
N LYS A 68 -9.73 -13.88 5.74
CA LYS A 68 -9.46 -14.54 7.03
C LYS A 68 -9.65 -13.60 8.22
N ASN A 69 -9.21 -12.35 8.11
CA ASN A 69 -9.36 -11.35 9.15
C ASN A 69 -9.57 -9.96 8.53
N PRO A 70 -10.81 -9.43 8.53
CA PRO A 70 -11.11 -8.13 7.95
C PRO A 70 -10.62 -6.93 8.79
N GLU A 71 -10.44 -7.11 10.10
CA GLU A 71 -10.03 -6.03 11.04
C GLU A 71 -8.58 -5.57 10.80
N LEU A 72 -7.80 -6.30 10.00
CA LEU A 72 -6.45 -5.91 9.60
C LEU A 72 -6.41 -4.55 8.87
N LEU A 73 -7.51 -4.14 8.26
CA LEU A 73 -7.60 -2.88 7.51
C LEU A 73 -7.99 -1.69 8.37
N ASP A 74 -8.63 -1.89 9.52
CA ASP A 74 -9.15 -0.84 10.40
C ASP A 74 -8.16 0.30 10.68
N PRO A 75 -6.88 0.05 11.04
CA PRO A 75 -5.93 1.13 11.29
C PRO A 75 -5.60 1.96 10.04
N ASP A 76 -5.77 1.37 8.85
CA ASP A 76 -5.41 1.97 7.56
C ASP A 76 -6.64 2.47 6.78
N VAL A 77 -7.86 2.32 7.29
CA VAL A 77 -9.09 2.78 6.61
C VAL A 77 -9.03 4.27 6.25
N ASP A 78 -8.50 5.10 7.15
CA ASP A 78 -8.34 6.54 6.93
C ASP A 78 -7.16 6.85 5.97
N HIS A 79 -6.13 5.99 5.90
CA HIS A 79 -4.96 6.16 5.02
C HIS A 79 -5.18 5.64 3.60
N LEU A 80 -6.04 4.62 3.43
CA LEU A 80 -6.31 3.98 2.15
C LEU A 80 -7.27 4.80 1.27
N HIS A 81 -7.71 5.97 1.74
CA HIS A 81 -8.69 6.83 1.07
C HIS A 81 -9.93 6.05 0.61
N LEU A 82 -10.34 5.06 1.42
CA LEU A 82 -11.51 4.25 1.14
C LEU A 82 -12.75 5.13 1.25
N LYS A 83 -13.60 5.05 0.25
CA LYS A 83 -14.96 5.59 0.33
C LYS A 83 -15.79 4.57 1.08
N TYR A 84 -16.12 4.86 2.33
CA TYR A 84 -16.99 4.03 3.15
C TYR A 84 -18.13 4.88 3.70
N LEU A 85 -19.29 4.25 3.83
CA LEU A 85 -20.45 4.87 4.44
C LEU A 85 -20.38 4.60 5.94
N SER A 86 -20.10 5.62 6.74
CA SER A 86 -20.12 5.53 8.20
C SER A 86 -21.19 6.45 8.77
N LEU A 87 -21.96 5.91 9.72
CA LEU A 87 -22.94 6.68 10.50
C LEU A 87 -22.25 7.56 11.56
N TYR A 88 -21.02 7.22 11.94
CA TYR A 88 -20.27 7.90 13.01
C TYR A 88 -19.42 9.07 12.51
N LYS A 89 -19.00 9.03 11.24
CA LYS A 89 -18.10 10.03 10.65
C LYS A 89 -18.55 10.32 9.22
N ALA A 90 -19.25 11.43 9.03
CA ALA A 90 -19.68 11.87 7.72
C ALA A 90 -18.46 12.30 6.88
N GLN A 91 -18.16 11.59 5.78
CA GLN A 91 -17.04 11.91 4.89
C GLN A 91 -17.32 13.08 3.92
N SER A 92 -18.59 13.50 3.77
CA SER A 92 -18.99 14.67 2.98
C SER A 92 -20.42 15.09 3.37
N PRO A 93 -20.84 16.36 3.16
CA PRO A 93 -22.25 16.72 3.26
C PRO A 93 -23.00 15.91 2.20
N ALA A 94 -23.74 14.91 2.65
CA ALA A 94 -24.61 14.13 1.80
C ALA A 94 -25.67 15.08 1.21
N PHE A 95 -25.57 15.33 -0.11
CA PHE A 95 -26.65 15.82 -0.97
C PHE A 95 -27.36 17.10 -0.50
N THR A 96 -26.95 18.25 -1.05
CA THR A 96 -27.83 19.43 -1.08
C THR A 96 -28.83 19.27 -2.23
N PRO A 97 -30.13 19.05 -1.98
CA PRO A 97 -31.13 19.20 -3.03
C PRO A 97 -31.07 20.64 -3.55
N LYS A 98 -31.10 20.80 -4.88
CA LYS A 98 -31.23 22.11 -5.54
C LYS A 98 -32.63 22.67 -5.36
#